data_AF-A0A2I0DYU8-F1
#
_entry.id   AF-A0A2I0DYU8-F1
#
_cell.length_a   1.000
_cell.length_b   1.000
_cell.length_c   1.000
_cell.angle_alpha   90.00
_cell.angle_beta   90.00
_cell.angle_gamma   90.00
#
_symmetry.space_group_name_H-M   'P 1'
#
loop_
_entity.id
_entity.type
_entity.pdbx_description
1 polymer ?
#
loop_
_entity_poly.entity_id
_entity_poly.type
_entity_poly.pdbx_seq_one_letter_code
_entity_poly.pdbx_strand_id
1 'polypeptide(L)'
;MDIRINKWWLFCGVVLLVMSALGFYYESVWVYEKVKGLSSISKYENRFMYWNSIFMYFNGFLLCLFMAAKEHYPYKLWYLMSINTKTKLSFSQVAFALTLAALYFGSSFYIAGQLGHGT
;
A
#
# COMPACT_ATOMS: atom_id res chain seq x y z
N MET A 1 5.78 -10.07 28.21
CA MET A 1 5.69 -10.50 26.80
C MET A 1 6.19 -9.33 25.97
N ASP A 2 7.43 -9.38 25.49
CA ASP A 2 8.01 -8.25 24.77
C ASP A 2 7.33 -8.10 23.40
N ILE A 3 6.79 -6.92 23.16
CA ILE A 3 6.10 -6.57 21.92
C ILE A 3 7.16 -6.46 20.82
N ARG A 4 7.24 -7.46 19.94
CA ARG A 4 8.13 -7.47 18.78
C ARG A 4 7.40 -6.94 17.56
N ILE A 5 7.41 -5.61 17.41
CA ILE A 5 6.91 -4.94 16.20
C ILE A 5 8.00 -4.97 15.12
N ASN A 6 7.61 -5.27 13.88
CA ASN A 6 8.52 -5.16 12.75
C ASN A 6 8.77 -3.69 12.40
N LYS A 7 9.93 -3.18 12.82
CA LYS A 7 10.35 -1.77 12.62
C LYS A 7 10.37 -1.35 11.15
N TRP A 8 10.67 -2.25 10.22
CA TRP A 8 10.73 -1.93 8.79
C TRP A 8 9.34 -1.61 8.23
N TRP A 9 8.35 -2.47 8.52
CA TRP A 9 6.97 -2.22 8.11
C TRP A 9 6.39 -0.98 8.80
N LEU A 10 6.72 -0.76 10.07
CA LEU A 10 6.32 0.46 10.77
C LEU A 10 6.91 1.71 10.10
N PHE A 11 8.19 1.70 9.74
CA PHE A 11 8.86 2.79 9.02
C PHE A 11 8.17 3.07 7.67
N CYS A 12 7.93 2.04 6.85
CA CYS A 12 7.21 2.19 5.59
C CYS A 12 5.81 2.79 5.78
N GLY A 13 5.10 2.36 6.83
CA GLY A 13 3.80 2.92 7.18
C GLY A 13 3.89 4.40 7.51
N VAL A 14 4.85 4.81 8.35
CA VAL A 14 5.06 6.23 8.70
C VAL A 14 5.36 7.06 7.46
N VAL A 15 6.19 6.58 6.54
CA VAL A 15 6.48 7.28 5.28
C VAL A 15 5.21 7.52 4.47
N LEU A 16 4.35 6.49 4.31
CA LEU A 16 3.09 6.62 3.57
C LEU A 16 2.10 7.56 4.25
N LEU A 17 2.04 7.54 5.59
CA LEU A 17 1.22 8.48 6.35
C LEU A 17 1.69 9.93 6.14
N VAL A 18 3.00 10.16 6.17
CA VAL A 18 3.59 11.48 5.90
C VAL A 18 3.27 11.92 4.47
N MET A 19 3.41 11.04 3.46
CA MET A 19 3.04 11.37 2.08
C MET A 19 1.56 11.75 1.94
N SER A 20 0.66 11.04 2.62
CA SER A 20 -0.77 11.38 2.68
C SER A 20 -1.00 12.75 3.31
N ALA A 21 -0.37 13.03 4.45
CA ALA A 21 -0.49 14.30 5.16
C ALA A 21 0.08 15.49 4.37
N LEU A 22 1.24 15.32 3.72
CA LEU A 22 1.80 16.33 2.82
C LEU A 22 0.88 16.57 1.63
N GLY A 23 0.25 15.51 1.11
CA GLY A 23 -0.73 15.63 0.04
C GLY A 23 -1.92 16.53 0.42
N PHE A 24 -2.43 16.39 1.63
CA PHE A 24 -3.46 17.29 2.18
C PHE A 24 -2.96 18.72 2.39
N TYR A 25 -1.75 18.88 2.94
CA TYR A 25 -1.19 20.20 3.25
C TYR A 25 -0.91 21.04 1.99
N TYR A 26 -0.35 20.42 0.94
CA TYR A 26 -0.02 21.10 -0.31
C TYR A 26 -1.15 21.04 -1.36
N GLU A 27 -2.26 20.39 -1.04
CA GLU A 27 -3.35 20.08 -1.98
C GLU A 27 -2.86 19.49 -3.32
N SER A 28 -1.75 18.76 -3.28
CA SER A 28 -1.11 18.13 -4.42
C SER A 28 -0.40 16.84 -4.04
N VAL A 29 -0.41 15.86 -4.93
CA VAL A 29 0.17 14.52 -4.70
C VAL A 29 1.18 14.17 -5.78
N TRP A 30 2.23 13.44 -5.42
CA TRP A 30 3.25 12.99 -6.36
C TRP A 30 2.88 11.63 -6.93
N VAL A 31 2.71 11.54 -8.23
CA VAL A 31 2.35 10.30 -8.93
C VAL A 31 3.41 9.98 -9.97
N TYR A 32 3.49 8.70 -10.34
CA TYR A 32 4.31 8.29 -11.47
C TYR A 32 3.41 8.11 -12.69
N GLU A 33 3.50 9.04 -13.64
CA GLU A 33 2.88 8.93 -14.96
C GLU A 33 3.84 8.24 -15.93
N LYS A 34 3.35 7.25 -16.69
CA LYS A 34 4.18 6.50 -17.64
C LYS A 34 4.93 7.39 -18.65
N VAL A 35 4.30 8.48 -19.08
CA VAL A 35 4.84 9.38 -20.13
C VAL A 35 5.66 10.52 -19.52
N LYS A 36 5.21 11.08 -18.39
CA LYS A 36 5.83 12.27 -17.78
C LYS A 36 6.84 11.94 -16.66
N GLY A 37 6.92 10.67 -16.24
CA GLY A 37 7.71 10.27 -15.09
C GLY A 37 7.05 10.71 -13.79
N LEU A 38 7.86 11.17 -12.82
CA LEU A 38 7.34 11.67 -11.55
C LEU A 38 6.70 13.06 -11.75
N SER A 39 5.39 13.17 -11.57
CA SER A 39 4.63 14.42 -11.70
C SER A 39 3.85 14.72 -10.42
N SER A 40 3.57 15.99 -10.16
CA SER A 40 2.66 16.41 -9.09
C SER A 40 1.28 16.70 -9.67
N ILE A 41 0.23 16.20 -9.03
CA ILE A 41 -1.16 16.45 -9.43
C ILE A 41 -1.85 17.24 -8.33
N SER A 42 -2.36 18.41 -8.70
CA SER A 42 -3.16 19.23 -7.81
C SER A 42 -4.59 18.70 -7.68
N LYS A 43 -5.16 18.86 -6.50
CA LYS A 43 -6.60 18.65 -6.21
C LYS A 43 -7.51 19.44 -7.15
N TYR A 44 -7.06 20.60 -7.62
CA TYR A 44 -7.82 21.48 -8.51
C TYR A 44 -7.74 21.06 -9.98
N GLU A 45 -6.64 20.45 -10.38
CA GLU A 45 -6.43 19.96 -11.75
C GLU A 45 -7.17 18.64 -11.98
N ASN A 46 -7.00 17.68 -11.08
CA ASN A 46 -7.65 16.39 -11.17
C ASN A 46 -8.05 15.87 -9.79
N ARG A 47 -9.22 16.32 -9.33
CA ARG A 47 -9.79 15.98 -8.02
C ARG A 47 -9.89 14.47 -7.80
N PHE A 48 -10.30 13.72 -8.82
CA PHE A 48 -10.46 12.27 -8.72
C PHE A 48 -9.12 11.57 -8.48
N MET A 49 -8.10 11.90 -9.29
CA MET A 49 -6.77 11.32 -9.16
C MET A 49 -6.07 11.72 -7.86
N TYR A 50 -6.26 12.97 -7.43
CA TYR A 50 -5.80 13.46 -6.13
C TYR A 50 -6.34 12.60 -4.98
N TRP A 51 -7.67 12.46 -4.88
CA TRP A 51 -8.29 11.70 -3.79
C TRP A 51 -7.90 10.22 -3.83
N ASN A 52 -7.86 9.61 -5.02
CA ASN A 52 -7.44 8.22 -5.15
C ASN A 52 -6.00 7.99 -4.68
N SER A 53 -5.08 8.91 -4.99
CA SER A 53 -3.69 8.80 -4.54
C SER A 53 -3.57 8.95 -3.03
N ILE A 54 -4.31 9.88 -2.43
CA ILE A 54 -4.42 10.03 -0.97
C ILE A 54 -4.96 8.74 -0.33
N PHE A 55 -6.03 8.18 -0.89
CA PHE A 55 -6.59 6.91 -0.41
C PHE A 55 -5.61 5.74 -0.55
N MET A 56 -4.83 5.68 -1.62
CA MET A 56 -3.78 4.67 -1.79
C MET A 56 -2.70 4.79 -0.71
N TYR A 57 -2.18 5.98 -0.45
CA TYR A 57 -1.18 6.17 0.61
C TYR A 57 -1.73 5.77 1.98
N PHE A 58 -2.97 6.15 2.28
CA PHE A 58 -3.61 5.77 3.53
C PHE A 58 -3.85 4.26 3.66
N ASN A 59 -4.34 3.60 2.61
CA ASN A 59 -4.50 2.14 2.61
C ASN A 59 -3.15 1.42 2.73
N GLY A 60 -2.12 1.91 2.05
CA GLY A 60 -0.75 1.40 2.18
C GLY A 60 -0.20 1.54 3.61
N PHE A 61 -0.50 2.66 4.29
CA PHE A 61 -0.18 2.84 5.70
C PHE A 61 -0.88 1.79 6.59
N LEU A 62 -2.19 1.56 6.40
CA LEU A 62 -2.93 0.55 7.15
C LEU A 62 -2.38 -0.86 6.92
N LEU A 63 -2.03 -1.19 5.68
CA LEU A 63 -1.39 -2.47 5.34
C LEU A 63 -0.03 -2.60 6.04
N CYS A 64 0.79 -1.54 6.06
CA CYS A 64 2.06 -1.54 6.75
C CYS A 64 1.90 -1.74 8.26
N LEU A 65 0.90 -1.12 8.89
CA LEU A 65 0.58 -1.37 10.30
C LEU A 65 0.14 -2.82 10.55
N PHE A 66 -0.71 -3.36 9.68
CA PHE A 66 -1.14 -4.76 9.74
C PHE A 66 0.07 -5.70 9.67
N MET A 67 0.97 -5.48 8.71
CA MET A 67 2.20 -6.26 8.57
C MET A 67 3.18 -6.05 9.72
N ALA A 68 3.23 -4.86 10.32
CA ALA A 68 4.07 -4.55 11.47
C ALA A 68 3.63 -5.28 12.74
N ALA A 69 2.32 -5.46 12.92
CA ALA A 69 1.70 -6.15 14.04
C ALA A 69 1.59 -7.68 13.87
N LYS A 70 2.23 -8.25 12.82
CA LYS A 70 1.98 -9.65 12.43
C LYS A 70 2.17 -10.68 13.55
N GLU A 71 3.10 -10.45 14.47
CA GLU A 71 3.42 -11.36 15.59
C GLU A 71 2.31 -11.46 16.64
N HIS A 72 1.31 -10.56 16.58
CA HIS A 72 0.15 -10.58 17.46
C HIS A 72 -1.05 -11.35 16.89
N TYR A 73 -0.98 -11.78 15.63
CA TYR A 73 -2.10 -12.49 15.02
C TYR A 73 -2.19 -13.94 15.49
N PRO A 74 -3.40 -14.52 15.47
CA PRO A 74 -3.58 -15.95 15.68
C PRO A 74 -2.65 -16.76 14.79
N TYR A 75 -2.14 -17.88 15.30
CA TYR A 75 -1.10 -18.70 14.64
C TYR A 75 -1.38 -18.96 13.15
N LYS A 76 -2.64 -19.23 12.77
CA LYS A 76 -3.04 -19.44 11.36
C LYS A 76 -2.75 -18.23 10.47
N LEU A 77 -3.08 -17.02 10.93
CA LEU A 77 -2.82 -15.78 10.21
C LEU A 77 -1.33 -15.45 10.17
N TRP A 78 -0.65 -15.58 11.31
CA TRP A 78 0.80 -15.39 11.38
C TRP A 78 1.56 -16.33 10.42
N TYR A 79 1.16 -17.61 10.37
CA TYR A 79 1.74 -18.61 9.47
C TYR A 79 1.49 -18.27 7.99
N LEU A 80 0.30 -17.79 7.64
CA LEU A 80 -0.01 -17.33 6.28
C LEU A 80 0.84 -16.11 5.87
N MET A 81 1.13 -15.22 6.81
CA MET A 81 1.96 -14.02 6.61
C MET A 81 3.48 -14.27 6.70
N SER A 82 3.92 -15.39 7.27
CA SER A 82 5.33 -15.72 7.41
C SER A 82 5.88 -16.30 6.11
N ILE A 83 6.17 -15.43 5.14
CA ILE A 83 6.91 -15.79 3.93
C ILE A 83 8.38 -15.89 4.32
N ASN A 84 8.86 -17.11 4.54
CA ASN A 84 10.26 -17.36 4.89
C ASN A 84 11.00 -17.88 3.65
N THR A 85 12.02 -17.16 3.19
CA THR A 85 12.74 -17.43 1.92
C THR A 85 13.50 -18.76 1.91
N LYS A 86 13.68 -19.39 3.08
CA LYS A 86 14.41 -20.65 3.25
C LYS A 86 13.53 -21.90 3.22
N THR A 87 12.20 -21.77 3.18
CA THR A 87 11.27 -22.90 3.21
C THR A 87 10.35 -22.89 2.00
N LYS A 88 10.01 -24.08 1.48
CA LYS A 88 8.98 -24.22 0.45
C LYS A 88 7.67 -23.63 0.97
N LEU A 89 7.13 -22.65 0.26
CA LEU A 89 5.84 -22.03 0.60
C LEU A 89 4.71 -23.02 0.35
N SER A 90 3.76 -23.08 1.29
CA SER A 90 2.51 -23.82 1.11
C SER A 90 1.59 -23.13 0.09
N PHE A 91 0.72 -23.91 -0.58
CA PHE A 91 -0.27 -23.36 -1.51
C PHE A 91 -1.14 -22.27 -0.88
N SER A 92 -1.52 -22.43 0.39
CA SER A 92 -2.32 -21.43 1.13
C SER A 92 -1.57 -20.11 1.35
N GLN A 93 -0.25 -20.15 1.60
CA GLN A 93 0.58 -18.94 1.71
C GLN A 93 0.70 -18.22 0.36
N VAL A 94 0.86 -18.98 -0.73
CA VAL A 94 0.91 -18.43 -2.09
C VAL A 94 -0.43 -17.80 -2.47
N ALA A 95 -1.54 -18.50 -2.24
CA ALA A 95 -2.88 -17.98 -2.49
C ALA A 95 -3.16 -16.71 -1.65
N PHE A 96 -2.79 -16.72 -0.36
CA PHE A 96 -2.95 -15.56 0.51
C PHE A 96 -2.11 -14.36 0.04
N ALA A 97 -0.84 -14.58 -0.31
CA ALA A 97 0.01 -13.54 -0.87
C ALA A 97 -0.52 -13.00 -2.20
N LEU A 98 -1.04 -13.88 -3.08
CA LEU A 98 -1.67 -13.50 -4.34
C LEU A 98 -2.97 -12.71 -4.10
N THR A 99 -3.77 -13.04 -3.09
CA THR A 99 -4.98 -12.29 -2.74
C THR A 99 -4.64 -10.91 -2.19
N LEU A 100 -3.64 -10.81 -1.30
CA LEU A 100 -3.12 -9.54 -0.81
C LEU A 100 -2.54 -8.68 -1.94
N ALA A 101 -1.75 -9.30 -2.83
CA ALA A 101 -1.23 -8.67 -4.03
C ALA A 101 -2.37 -8.24 -4.95
N ALA A 102 -3.39 -9.07 -5.20
CA ALA A 102 -4.52 -8.72 -6.04
C ALA A 102 -5.40 -7.61 -5.44
N LEU A 103 -5.54 -7.55 -4.11
CA LEU A 103 -6.21 -6.43 -3.43
C LEU A 103 -5.41 -5.13 -3.61
N TYR A 104 -4.09 -5.20 -3.43
CA TYR A 104 -3.21 -4.03 -3.51
C TYR A 104 -2.98 -3.56 -4.95
N PHE A 105 -2.63 -4.48 -5.85
CA PHE A 105 -2.44 -4.21 -7.27
C PHE A 105 -3.77 -4.01 -7.98
N GLY A 106 -4.85 -4.73 -7.63
CA GLY A 106 -6.16 -4.53 -8.24
C GLY A 106 -6.74 -3.16 -7.94
N SER A 107 -6.57 -2.65 -6.70
CA SER A 107 -6.90 -1.26 -6.38
C SER A 107 -6.00 -0.27 -7.12
N SER A 108 -4.68 -0.52 -7.19
CA SER A 108 -3.72 0.32 -7.92
C SER A 108 -3.94 0.35 -9.44
N PHE A 109 -4.28 -0.79 -10.06
CA PHE A 109 -4.53 -0.94 -11.51
C PHE A 109 -5.92 -0.48 -11.91
N TYR A 110 -6.94 -0.65 -11.06
CA TYR A 110 -8.24 -0.02 -11.27
C TYR A 110 -8.09 1.51 -11.35
N ILE A 111 -7.29 2.08 -10.44
CA ILE A 111 -6.95 3.50 -10.47
C ILE A 111 -6.16 3.85 -11.74
N ALA A 112 -5.10 3.11 -12.08
CA ALA A 112 -4.31 3.35 -13.30
C ALA A 112 -5.12 3.17 -14.61
N GLY A 113 -6.09 2.26 -14.63
CA GLY A 113 -6.97 2.00 -15.77
C GLY A 113 -7.99 3.13 -15.99
N GLN A 114 -8.51 3.71 -14.90
CA GLN A 114 -9.34 4.92 -14.98
C GLN A 114 -8.54 6.12 -15.52
N LEU A 115 -7.22 6.17 -15.30
CA LEU A 115 -6.34 7.19 -15.88
C LEU A 115 -6.06 7.01 -17.38
N GLY A 116 -6.21 5.79 -17.90
CA GLY A 116 -6.03 5.49 -19.32
C GLY A 116 -7.27 5.70 -20.19
N HIS A 117 -8.46 5.76 -19.57
CA HIS A 117 -9.74 5.96 -20.24
C HIS A 117 -10.27 7.40 -20.16
N GLY A 118 -9.54 8.30 -19.48
CA GLY A 118 -9.92 9.69 -19.23
C GLY A 118 -9.07 10.73 -19.97
N THR A 119 -8.74 10.47 -21.25
CA THR A 119 -8.24 11.46 -22.22
C THR A 119 -8.95 11.30 -23.54
#